data_AF-A0A3D5JUX0-F1
#
_entry.id   AF-A0A3D5JUX0-F1
#
_cell.length_a   1.000
_cell.length_b   1.000
_cell.length_c   1.000
_cell.angle_alpha   90.00
_cell.angle_beta   90.00
_cell.angle_gamma   90.00
#
_symmetry.space_group_name_H-M   'P 1'
#
loop_
_entity.id
_entity.type
_entity.pdbx_description
1 polymer ?
#
loop_
_entity_poly.entity_id
_entity_poly.type
_entity_poly.pdbx_seq_one_letter_code
_entity_poly.pdbx_strand_id
1 'polypeptide(L)'
;RRLLWAGAGALLGFALLRAANVYGDAPWQALGTAGQTLMSVLNVTKYPPSLLFLLLTLGIGLLLLRLYELPAVARRLHPLAEVGAAPMFFYLLHLYVLKLLYVLAEAVWGTTHGGYVGVDHVATLWAITAVLALALYRPTRAFARLKARRRDIAWLRYL
;
A
#
# COMPACT_ATOMS: atom_id res chain seq x y z
N ARG A 1 2.16 25.15 -4.78
CA ARG A 1 2.80 25.75 -3.57
C ARG A 1 1.99 25.52 -2.29
N ARG A 2 0.65 25.70 -2.29
CA ARG A 2 -0.21 25.39 -1.14
C ARG A 2 -0.12 23.94 -0.66
N LEU A 3 -0.11 22.97 -1.59
CA LEU A 3 0.06 21.54 -1.29
C LEU A 3 1.37 21.21 -0.58
N LEU A 4 2.47 21.90 -0.93
CA LEU A 4 3.76 21.72 -0.26
C LEU A 4 3.70 22.14 1.19
N TRP A 5 3.18 23.34 1.45
CA TRP A 5 3.07 23.87 2.81
C TRP A 5 2.10 23.08 3.66
N ALA A 6 0.95 22.68 3.11
CA ALA A 6 -0.02 21.85 3.81
C ALA A 6 0.54 20.44 4.10
N GLY A 7 1.20 19.81 3.12
CA GLY A 7 1.82 18.49 3.31
C GLY A 7 2.99 18.52 4.30
N ALA A 8 3.90 19.48 4.15
CA ALA A 8 5.02 19.67 5.07
C ALA A 8 4.55 20.05 6.48
N GLY A 9 3.54 20.91 6.60
CA GLY A 9 2.95 21.28 7.89
C GLY A 9 2.28 20.08 8.58
N ALA A 10 1.58 19.23 7.83
CA ALA A 10 1.00 18.00 8.37
C ALA A 10 2.08 17.02 8.86
N LEU A 11 3.15 16.81 8.09
CA LEU A 11 4.27 15.96 8.50
C LEU A 11 5.05 16.52 9.69
N LEU A 12 5.22 17.84 9.75
CA LEU A 12 5.85 18.51 10.88
C LEU A 12 4.96 18.37 12.13
N GLY A 13 3.65 18.56 12.00
CA GLY A 13 2.69 18.32 13.07
C GLY A 13 2.72 16.86 13.56
N PHE A 14 2.79 15.89 12.64
CA PHE A 14 2.99 14.49 12.97
C PHE A 14 4.28 14.26 13.77
N ALA A 15 5.41 14.81 13.29
CA ALA A 15 6.70 14.64 13.94
C ALA A 15 6.73 15.26 15.34
N LEU A 16 6.18 16.46 15.52
CA LEU A 16 6.11 17.13 16.82
C LEU A 16 5.22 16.38 17.81
N LEU A 17 4.02 15.97 17.38
CA LEU A 17 3.11 15.21 18.23
C LEU A 17 3.70 13.83 18.59
N ARG A 18 4.39 13.18 17.64
CA ARG A 18 5.02 11.89 17.90
C ARG A 18 6.23 12.02 18.80
N ALA A 19 7.03 13.09 18.66
CA ALA A 19 8.13 13.39 19.56
C ALA A 19 7.65 13.71 20.98
N ALA A 20 6.54 14.44 21.13
CA ALA A 20 5.93 14.73 22.43
C ALA A 20 5.41 13.45 23.12
N ASN A 21 4.97 12.45 22.35
CA ASN A 21 4.55 11.14 22.84
C ASN A 21 3.33 11.15 23.79
N VAL A 22 2.53 12.23 23.78
CA VAL A 22 1.42 12.44 24.74
C VAL A 22 0.04 12.08 24.16
N TYR A 23 -0.09 11.89 22.85
CA TYR A 23 -1.41 11.90 22.20
C TYR A 23 -1.73 10.68 21.33
N GLY A 24 -2.96 10.17 21.50
CA GLY A 24 -3.73 9.39 20.52
C GLY A 24 -3.34 7.92 20.39
N ASP A 25 -2.07 7.65 20.12
CA ASP A 25 -1.54 6.31 19.89
C ASP A 25 -0.63 5.85 21.02
N ALA A 26 -0.36 4.54 21.05
CA ALA A 26 0.57 3.95 22.01
C ALA A 26 1.91 4.71 22.02
N PRO A 27 2.45 5.05 23.20
CA PRO A 27 3.73 5.75 23.31
C PRO A 27 4.81 4.97 22.57
N TRP A 28 5.58 5.63 21.70
CA TRP A 28 6.74 4.98 21.11
C TRP A 28 7.78 4.73 22.21
N GLN A 29 8.54 3.65 22.04
CA GLN A 29 9.55 3.21 23.00
C GLN A 29 10.87 2.98 22.27
N ALA A 30 11.98 3.29 22.95
CA ALA A 30 13.30 2.89 22.49
C ALA A 30 13.43 1.38 22.68
N LEU A 31 13.53 0.65 21.56
CA LEU A 31 13.72 -0.80 21.52
C LEU A 31 15.20 -1.11 21.22
N GLY A 32 15.58 -2.38 21.37
CA GLY A 32 16.97 -2.83 21.32
C GLY A 32 17.73 -2.55 20.02
N THR A 33 17.04 -2.19 18.93
CA THR A 33 17.67 -1.76 17.67
C THR A 33 17.04 -0.47 17.15
N ALA A 34 17.82 0.33 16.41
CA ALA A 34 17.33 1.56 15.78
C ALA A 34 16.12 1.30 14.85
N GLY A 35 16.13 0.17 14.13
CA GLY A 35 15.03 -0.23 13.27
C GLY A 35 13.73 -0.51 14.05
N GLN A 36 13.82 -1.21 15.17
CA GLN A 36 12.65 -1.47 16.03
C GLN A 36 12.11 -0.18 16.67
N THR A 37 13.00 0.72 17.10
CA THR A 37 12.59 2.05 17.60
C THR A 37 11.87 2.85 16.51
N LEU A 38 12.37 2.83 15.27
CA LEU A 38 11.71 3.48 14.14
C LEU A 38 10.33 2.85 13.85
N MET A 39 10.23 1.52 13.89
CA MET A 39 8.95 0.82 13.77
C MET A 39 7.97 1.23 14.88
N SER A 40 8.47 1.40 16.12
CA SER A 40 7.66 1.89 17.25
C SER A 40 7.17 3.32 17.02
N VAL A 41 8.03 4.21 16.52
CA VAL A 41 7.66 5.60 16.15
C VAL A 41 6.61 5.61 15.05
N LEU A 42 6.72 4.73 14.05
CA LEU A 42 5.77 4.62 12.93
C LEU A 42 4.57 3.72 13.22
N ASN A 43 4.47 3.16 14.43
CA ASN A 43 3.33 2.34 14.84
C ASN A 43 2.14 3.22 15.22
N VAL A 44 1.34 3.57 14.22
CA VAL A 44 0.21 4.50 14.31
C VAL A 44 -1.09 3.72 14.08
N THR A 45 -2.11 3.92 14.91
CA THR A 45 -3.36 3.16 14.81
C THR A 45 -4.17 3.61 13.61
N LYS A 46 -4.46 2.66 12.72
CA LYS A 46 -5.28 2.90 11.52
C LYS A 46 -6.78 2.94 11.83
N TYR A 47 -7.23 2.14 12.80
CA TYR A 47 -8.64 1.99 13.15
C TYR A 47 -8.83 1.91 14.68
N PRO A 48 -9.51 2.87 15.32
CA PRO A 48 -10.08 4.11 14.75
C PRO A 48 -8.98 5.05 14.22
N PRO A 49 -9.25 5.89 13.20
CA PRO A 49 -8.22 6.74 12.60
C PRO A 49 -7.75 7.80 13.59
N SER A 50 -6.49 7.71 14.03
CA SER A 50 -5.89 8.70 14.92
C SER A 50 -5.51 9.98 14.14
N LEU A 51 -5.39 11.11 14.84
CA LEU A 51 -4.87 12.35 14.23
C LEU A 51 -3.47 12.13 13.63
N LEU A 52 -2.64 11.34 14.31
CA LEU A 52 -1.31 10.96 13.83
C LEU A 52 -1.39 10.20 12.50
N PHE A 53 -2.34 9.28 12.36
CA PHE A 53 -2.57 8.55 11.12
C PHE A 53 -2.97 9.50 9.99
N LEU A 54 -3.89 10.41 10.26
CA LEU A 54 -4.36 11.39 9.27
C LEU A 54 -3.24 12.36 8.86
N LEU A 55 -2.50 12.92 9.81
CA LEU A 55 -1.40 13.85 9.53
C LEU A 55 -0.30 13.19 8.69
N LEU A 56 0.07 11.96 9.01
CA LEU A 56 1.06 11.20 8.26
C LEU A 56 0.55 10.89 6.84
N THR A 57 -0.63 10.29 6.72
CA THR A 57 -1.14 9.81 5.43
C THR A 57 -1.55 10.94 4.49
N LEU A 58 -2.26 11.96 4.98
CA LEU A 58 -2.62 13.14 4.20
C LEU A 58 -1.38 14.00 3.91
N GLY A 59 -0.44 14.13 4.84
CA GLY A 59 0.81 14.85 4.63
C GLY A 59 1.60 14.28 3.45
N ILE A 60 1.82 12.96 3.46
CA ILE A 60 2.45 12.25 2.33
C ILE A 60 1.61 12.41 1.05
N GLY A 61 0.29 12.23 1.14
CA GLY A 61 -0.62 12.35 0.01
C GLY A 61 -0.54 13.71 -0.69
N LEU A 62 -0.51 14.81 0.07
CA LEU A 62 -0.39 16.18 -0.45
C LEU A 62 0.96 16.43 -1.15
N LEU A 63 2.05 15.88 -0.60
CA LEU A 63 3.37 15.97 -1.22
C LEU A 63 3.45 15.12 -2.50
N LEU A 64 2.83 13.94 -2.51
CA LEU A 64 2.73 13.12 -3.72
C LEU A 64 1.90 13.83 -4.79
N LEU A 65 0.75 14.43 -4.44
CA LEU A 65 -0.05 15.22 -5.38
C LEU A 65 0.77 16.36 -5.99
N ARG A 66 1.54 17.08 -5.18
CA ARG A 66 2.47 18.08 -5.69
C ARG A 66 3.50 17.49 -6.64
N LEU A 67 4.05 16.32 -6.33
CA LEU A 67 5.03 15.65 -7.16
C LEU A 67 4.42 15.27 -8.53
N TYR A 68 3.14 14.88 -8.57
CA TYR A 68 2.40 14.60 -9.80
C TYR A 68 2.11 15.86 -10.65
N GLU A 69 2.16 17.07 -10.09
CA GLU A 69 2.06 18.31 -10.89
C GLU A 69 3.28 18.53 -11.79
N LEU A 70 4.40 17.82 -11.57
CA LEU A 70 5.62 17.94 -12.39
C LEU A 70 5.50 17.04 -13.64
N PRO A 71 5.52 17.59 -14.86
CA PRO A 71 5.26 16.82 -16.09
C PRO A 71 6.22 15.66 -16.31
N ALA A 72 7.50 15.83 -15.95
CA ALA A 72 8.50 14.77 -16.07
C ALA A 72 8.21 13.60 -15.12
N VAL A 73 7.73 13.88 -13.91
CA VAL A 73 7.42 12.87 -12.90
C VAL A 73 6.09 12.19 -13.22
N ALA A 74 5.08 12.96 -13.62
CA ALA A 74 3.80 12.43 -14.07
C ALA A 74 3.96 11.41 -15.20
N ARG A 75 4.83 11.69 -16.19
CA ARG A 75 5.13 10.73 -17.27
C ARG A 75 5.80 9.46 -16.75
N ARG A 76 6.74 9.57 -15.80
CA ARG A 76 7.42 8.40 -15.22
C ARG A 76 6.50 7.55 -14.35
N LEU A 77 5.56 8.18 -13.65
CA LEU A 77 4.61 7.51 -12.75
C LEU A 77 3.30 7.10 -13.44
N HIS A 78 3.10 7.45 -14.70
CA HIS A 78 1.94 7.04 -15.49
C HIS A 78 1.66 5.53 -15.44
N PRO A 79 2.66 4.61 -15.50
CA PRO A 79 2.45 3.18 -15.31
C PRO A 79 1.75 2.83 -13.98
N LEU A 80 2.08 3.52 -12.89
CA LEU A 80 1.46 3.31 -11.58
C LEU A 80 0.02 3.84 -11.56
N ALA A 81 -0.25 4.95 -12.24
CA ALA A 81 -1.60 5.50 -12.37
C ALA A 81 -2.53 4.53 -13.13
N GLU A 82 -2.03 3.79 -14.13
CA GLU A 82 -2.81 2.77 -14.85
C GLU A 82 -3.24 1.62 -13.93
N VAL A 83 -2.41 1.21 -12.97
CA VAL A 83 -2.77 0.20 -11.96
C VAL A 83 -3.84 0.75 -11.01
N GLY A 84 -3.66 1.99 -10.56
CA GLY A 84 -4.61 2.69 -9.69
C GLY A 84 -5.98 2.97 -10.33
N ALA A 85 -6.12 2.84 -11.66
CA ALA A 85 -7.37 3.04 -12.36
C ALA A 85 -8.36 1.85 -12.22
N ALA A 86 -7.87 0.68 -11.84
CA ALA A 86 -8.67 -0.53 -11.63
C ALA A 86 -8.30 -1.24 -10.31
N PRO A 87 -8.41 -0.56 -9.16
CA PRO A 87 -7.94 -1.10 -7.88
C PRO A 87 -8.79 -2.29 -7.43
N MET A 88 -10.10 -2.29 -7.74
CA MET A 88 -11.00 -3.40 -7.39
C MET A 88 -10.72 -4.64 -8.23
N PHE A 89 -10.47 -4.48 -9.53
CA PHE A 89 -10.00 -5.59 -10.37
C PHE A 89 -8.71 -6.21 -9.83
N PHE A 90 -7.69 -5.41 -9.52
CA PHE A 90 -6.47 -5.90 -8.89
C PHE A 90 -6.77 -6.62 -7.58
N TYR A 91 -7.63 -6.01 -6.74
CA TYR A 91 -8.04 -6.58 -5.46
C TYR A 91 -8.66 -7.97 -5.60
N LEU A 92 -9.60 -8.15 -6.52
CA LEU A 92 -10.23 -9.45 -6.72
C LEU A 92 -9.26 -10.46 -7.36
N LEU A 93 -8.55 -10.04 -8.41
CA LEU A 93 -7.65 -10.92 -9.15
C LEU A 93 -6.52 -11.47 -8.26
N HIS A 94 -5.87 -10.61 -7.45
CA HIS A 94 -4.78 -11.07 -6.60
C HIS A 94 -5.25 -12.06 -5.53
N LEU A 95 -6.46 -11.89 -4.97
CA LEU A 95 -7.02 -12.84 -4.00
C LEU A 95 -7.23 -14.22 -4.61
N TYR A 96 -7.81 -14.30 -5.81
CA TYR A 96 -8.01 -15.57 -6.49
C TYR A 96 -6.69 -16.23 -6.90
N VAL A 97 -5.72 -15.44 -7.39
CA VAL A 97 -4.39 -15.97 -7.74
C VAL A 97 -3.67 -16.48 -6.49
N LEU A 98 -3.71 -15.74 -5.37
CA LEU A 98 -3.15 -16.21 -4.10
C LEU A 98 -3.82 -17.50 -3.63
N LYS A 99 -5.14 -17.60 -3.72
CA LYS A 99 -5.87 -18.82 -3.35
C LYS A 99 -5.47 -20.00 -4.23
N LEU A 100 -5.34 -19.80 -5.54
CA LEU A 100 -4.90 -20.84 -6.46
C LEU A 100 -3.48 -21.31 -6.14
N LEU A 101 -2.55 -20.37 -5.94
CA LEU A 101 -1.18 -20.68 -5.54
C LEU A 101 -1.13 -21.45 -4.22
N TYR A 102 -1.97 -21.07 -3.26
CA TYR A 102 -2.08 -21.78 -1.98
C TYR A 102 -2.54 -23.23 -2.17
N VAL A 103 -3.62 -23.46 -2.92
CA VAL A 103 -4.15 -24.82 -3.16
C VAL A 103 -3.15 -25.69 -3.93
N LEU A 104 -2.45 -25.11 -4.92
CA LEU A 104 -1.39 -25.81 -5.64
C LEU A 104 -0.21 -26.15 -4.72
N ALA A 105 0.19 -25.21 -3.86
CA ALA A 105 1.27 -25.45 -2.92
C ALA A 105 0.89 -26.53 -1.90
N GLU A 106 -0.35 -26.53 -1.41
CA GLU A 106 -0.89 -27.56 -0.51
C GLU A 106 -0.93 -28.93 -1.20
N ALA A 107 -1.30 -28.99 -2.48
CA ALA A 107 -1.31 -30.24 -3.24
C ALA A 107 0.09 -30.82 -3.53
N VAL A 108 1.11 -29.96 -3.69
CA VAL A 108 2.48 -30.38 -4.02
C VAL A 108 3.32 -30.68 -2.77
N TRP A 109 3.23 -29.82 -1.75
CA TRP A 109 4.09 -29.89 -0.55
C TRP A 109 3.35 -30.35 0.71
N GLY A 110 2.02 -30.43 0.69
CA GLY A 110 1.23 -30.66 1.89
C GLY A 110 1.30 -29.48 2.87
N THR A 111 0.78 -29.68 4.08
CA THR A 111 0.77 -28.64 5.12
C THR A 111 2.13 -28.54 5.79
N THR A 112 2.87 -27.45 5.53
CA THR A 112 4.21 -27.22 6.10
C THR A 112 4.16 -26.78 7.57
N HIS A 113 3.11 -26.06 7.99
CA HIS A 113 2.96 -25.50 9.35
C HIS A 113 1.72 -26.10 10.06
N GLY A 114 1.70 -27.41 10.26
CA GLY A 114 0.69 -28.13 11.07
C GLY A 114 -0.75 -28.18 10.50
N GLY A 115 -1.13 -27.21 9.65
CA GLY A 115 -2.44 -27.14 8.98
C GLY A 115 -2.54 -26.12 7.84
N TYR A 116 -1.47 -25.38 7.53
CA TYR A 116 -1.41 -24.46 6.40
C TYR A 116 -0.03 -24.47 5.73
N VAL A 117 0.00 -24.04 4.48
CA VAL A 117 1.24 -23.73 3.78
C VAL A 117 1.70 -22.33 4.20
N GLY A 118 2.89 -22.25 4.80
CA GLY A 118 3.48 -21.01 5.31
C GLY A 118 4.93 -20.85 4.84
N VAL A 119 5.43 -19.62 4.90
CA VAL A 119 6.84 -19.30 4.64
C VAL A 119 7.52 -18.88 5.94
N ASP A 120 8.73 -19.38 6.18
CA ASP A 120 9.45 -19.18 7.45
C ASP A 120 10.05 -17.78 7.61
N HIS A 121 10.15 -17.02 6.51
CA HIS A 121 10.85 -15.75 6.48
C HIS A 121 9.99 -14.62 5.89
N VAL A 122 10.01 -13.47 6.57
CA VAL A 122 9.35 -12.24 6.12
C VAL A 122 9.91 -11.76 4.78
N ALA A 123 11.20 -11.99 4.52
CA ALA A 123 11.83 -11.65 3.23
C ALA A 123 11.19 -12.42 2.06
N THR A 124 10.85 -13.69 2.26
CA THR A 124 10.16 -14.51 1.26
C THR A 124 8.77 -13.96 0.98
N LEU A 125 8.05 -13.47 2.00
CA LEU A 125 6.75 -12.83 1.83
C LEU A 125 6.87 -11.55 0.99
N TRP A 126 7.90 -10.73 1.22
CA TRP A 126 8.17 -9.55 0.39
C TRP A 126 8.54 -9.91 -1.05
N ALA A 127 9.33 -10.98 -1.26
CA ALA A 127 9.67 -11.47 -2.59
C ALA A 127 8.42 -11.94 -3.35
N ILE A 128 7.57 -12.75 -2.72
CA ILE A 128 6.29 -13.20 -3.30
C ILE A 128 5.41 -11.99 -3.64
N THR A 129 5.32 -11.01 -2.74
CA THR A 129 4.54 -9.79 -2.97
C THR A 129 5.04 -9.02 -4.19
N ALA A 130 6.36 -8.85 -4.33
CA ALA A 130 6.96 -8.16 -5.46
C ALA A 130 6.72 -8.92 -6.78
N VAL A 131 6.92 -10.24 -6.79
CA VAL A 131 6.67 -11.10 -7.96
C VAL A 131 5.20 -11.04 -8.36
N LEU A 132 4.29 -11.17 -7.41
CA LEU A 132 2.85 -11.12 -7.67
C LEU A 132 2.43 -9.74 -8.19
N ALA A 133 2.92 -8.65 -7.61
CA ALA A 133 2.65 -7.30 -8.08
C ALA A 133 3.10 -7.10 -9.54
N LEU A 134 4.29 -7.60 -9.90
CA LEU A 134 4.81 -7.53 -11.27
C LEU A 134 4.03 -8.42 -12.24
N ALA A 135 3.63 -9.62 -11.81
CA ALA A 135 2.82 -10.53 -12.63
C ALA A 135 1.43 -9.96 -12.91
N LEU A 136 0.80 -9.38 -11.90
CA LEU A 136 -0.55 -8.79 -11.97
C LEU A 136 -0.58 -7.39 -12.58
N TYR A 137 0.57 -6.77 -12.78
CA TYR A 137 0.67 -5.46 -13.43
C TYR A 137 0.07 -5.49 -14.85
N ARG A 138 0.45 -6.48 -15.65
CA ARG A 138 0.00 -6.60 -17.06
C ARG A 138 -1.51 -6.81 -17.19
N PRO A 139 -2.16 -7.76 -16.49
CA PRO A 139 -3.60 -7.95 -16.59
C PRO A 139 -4.38 -6.74 -16.07
N THR A 140 -3.95 -6.14 -14.95
CA THR A 140 -4.58 -4.92 -14.41
C THR A 140 -4.53 -3.77 -15.40
N ARG A 141 -3.38 -3.56 -16.04
CA ARG A 141 -3.21 -2.54 -17.08
C ARG A 141 -4.10 -2.80 -18.30
N ALA A 142 -4.19 -4.05 -18.76
CA ALA A 142 -5.04 -4.41 -19.88
C ALA A 142 -6.52 -4.15 -19.57
N PHE A 143 -6.96 -4.51 -18.36
CA PHE A 143 -8.31 -4.24 -17.88
C PHE A 143 -8.60 -2.74 -17.75
N ALA A 144 -7.68 -1.96 -17.19
CA ALA A 144 -7.81 -0.51 -17.10
C ALA A 144 -7.99 0.16 -18.47
N ARG A 145 -7.24 -0.30 -19.49
CA ARG A 145 -7.38 0.17 -20.87
C ARG A 145 -8.70 -0.24 -21.51
N LEU A 146 -9.16 -1.46 -21.25
CA LEU A 146 -10.45 -1.94 -21.72
C LEU A 146 -11.58 -1.11 -21.12
N LYS A 147 -11.57 -0.90 -19.79
CA LYS A 147 -12.52 -0.03 -19.07
C LYS A 147 -12.53 1.40 -19.61
N ALA A 148 -11.37 1.95 -19.98
CA ALA A 148 -11.28 3.27 -20.58
C ALA A 148 -11.87 3.34 -22.00
N ARG A 149 -11.74 2.27 -22.79
CA ARG A 149 -12.26 2.18 -24.17
C ARG A 149 -13.76 1.83 -24.23
N ARG A 150 -14.23 0.99 -23.32
CA ARG A 150 -15.59 0.44 -23.27
C ARG A 150 -16.38 1.04 -22.09
N ARG A 151 -16.72 2.33 -22.20
CA ARG A 151 -17.58 3.04 -21.23
C ARG A 151 -19.07 2.75 -21.39
N ASP A 152 -19.42 1.98 -22.42
CA ASP A 152 -20.74 1.47 -22.75
C ASP A 152 -21.26 0.45 -21.73
N ILE A 153 -20.37 -0.29 -21.06
CA ILE A 153 -20.75 -1.33 -20.10
C ILE A 153 -20.80 -0.74 -18.69
N ALA A 154 -22.02 -0.51 -18.16
CA ALA A 154 -22.23 0.14 -16.87
C ALA A 154 -21.61 -0.60 -15.67
N TRP A 155 -21.49 -1.93 -15.72
CA TRP A 155 -20.92 -2.73 -14.63
C TRP A 155 -19.40 -2.57 -14.50
N LEU A 156 -18.68 -2.35 -15.62
CA LEU A 156 -17.24 -2.08 -15.61
C LEU A 156 -16.87 -0.80 -14.86
N ARG A 157 -17.84 0.09 -14.58
CA ARG A 157 -17.61 1.29 -13.78
C ARG A 157 -17.32 0.95 -12.31
N TYR A 158 -17.91 -0.14 -11.80
CA TYR A 158 -17.81 -0.57 -10.39
C TYR A 158 -16.60 -1.49 -10.11
N LEU A 159 -16.00 -2.07 -11.15
CA LEU A 159 -14.81 -2.96 -11.11
C LEU A 159 -13.53 -2.22 -11.49
#